data_AF-A0A7U3PEK5-F1
#
_entry.id   AF-A0A7U3PEK5-F1
#
_cell.length_a   1.000
_cell.length_b   1.000
_cell.length_c   1.000
_cell.angle_alpha   90.00
_cell.angle_beta   90.00
_cell.angle_gamma   90.00
#
_symmetry.space_group_name_H-M   'P 1'
#
loop_
_entity.id
_entity.type
_entity.pdbx_description
1 polymer ?
#
loop_
_entity_poly.entity_id
_entity_poly.type
_entity_poly.pdbx_seq_one_letter_code
_entity_poly.pdbx_strand_id
1 'polypeptide(L)'
;LDLDHLKAMAIRLACMLNKKVDIVLDQSIDAYRMFPKDLNAEHDENFWADQHGLDLGDHLLISKSIHEAGDSVKIPARPAKVPRPPNCFILYRQANHHLVKDANPGVSNNEISRILGARWNNESPEVREQFTHLADELKKEHAIKHPDYQYAPRRPSERKRRT
;
A
#
# COMPACT_ATOMS: atom_id res chain seq x y z
N LEU A 1 -5.04 16.36 22.10
CA LEU A 1 -4.35 16.13 20.81
C LEU A 1 -3.83 17.47 20.35
N ASP A 2 -2.55 17.55 20.03
CA ASP A 2 -1.93 18.80 19.62
C ASP A 2 -2.39 19.19 18.20
N LEU A 3 -2.58 20.49 17.95
CA LEU A 3 -3.12 21.02 16.70
C LEU A 3 -2.19 20.73 15.52
N ASP A 4 -0.89 20.65 15.76
CA ASP A 4 0.10 20.33 14.74
C ASP A 4 0.03 18.86 14.28
N HIS A 5 -0.29 17.96 15.20
CA HIS A 5 -0.55 16.56 14.86
C HIS A 5 -1.81 16.43 13.99
N LEU A 6 -2.83 17.23 14.29
CA LEU A 6 -4.09 17.26 13.55
C LEU A 6 -3.90 17.80 12.13
N LYS A 7 -3.10 18.86 11.96
CA LYS A 7 -2.70 19.40 10.65
C LYS A 7 -1.93 18.37 9.82
N ALA A 8 -0.98 17.66 10.41
CA ALA A 8 -0.25 16.60 9.72
C ALA A 8 -1.17 15.46 9.23
N MET A 9 -2.17 15.09 10.03
CA MET A 9 -3.18 14.10 9.64
C MET A 9 -4.08 14.60 8.50
N ALA A 10 -4.48 15.88 8.52
CA ALA A 10 -5.29 16.48 7.46
C ALA A 10 -4.52 16.58 6.13
N ILE A 11 -3.25 17.00 6.15
CA ILE A 11 -2.38 17.03 4.96
C ILE A 11 -2.26 15.64 4.35
N ARG A 12 -2.01 14.62 5.19
CA ARG A 12 -1.92 13.24 4.72
C ARG A 12 -3.22 12.75 4.08
N LEU A 13 -4.36 13.09 4.69
CA LEU A 13 -5.67 12.73 4.13
C LEU A 13 -5.94 13.46 2.81
N ALA A 14 -5.56 14.73 2.72
CA ALA A 14 -5.67 15.51 1.49
C ALA A 14 -4.87 14.90 0.34
N CYS A 15 -3.61 14.48 0.61
CA CYS A 15 -2.79 13.78 -0.38
C CYS A 15 -3.37 12.42 -0.79
N MET A 16 -3.93 11.64 0.15
CA MET A 16 -4.52 10.33 -0.18
C MET A 16 -5.80 10.44 -1.00
N LEU A 17 -6.59 11.49 -0.79
CA LEU A 17 -7.90 11.67 -1.43
C LEU A 17 -7.84 12.60 -2.65
N ASN A 18 -6.72 13.30 -2.88
CA ASN A 18 -6.60 14.35 -3.87
C ASN A 18 -7.70 15.43 -3.73
N LYS A 19 -8.04 15.77 -2.48
CA LYS A 19 -9.09 16.72 -2.11
C LYS A 19 -8.63 17.56 -0.93
N LYS A 20 -9.13 18.81 -0.81
CA LYS A 20 -8.89 19.64 0.38
C LYS A 20 -9.52 18.97 1.61
N VAL A 21 -8.89 19.07 2.77
CA VAL A 21 -9.45 18.55 4.03
C VAL A 21 -9.49 19.68 5.05
N ASP A 22 -10.69 20.07 5.44
CA ASP A 22 -10.90 21.10 6.47
C ASP A 22 -11.01 20.45 7.84
N ILE A 23 -10.45 21.11 8.86
CA ILE A 23 -10.53 20.70 10.27
C ILE A 23 -11.53 21.62 10.97
N VAL A 24 -12.62 21.07 11.51
CA VAL A 24 -13.65 21.82 12.23
C VAL A 24 -13.77 21.29 13.66
N LEU A 25 -13.80 22.18 14.66
CA LEU A 25 -14.11 21.80 16.04
C LEU A 25 -15.62 21.60 16.17
N ASP A 26 -16.04 20.38 16.47
CA ASP A 26 -17.43 20.06 16.72
C ASP A 26 -17.74 20.15 18.22
N GLN A 27 -18.41 21.24 18.60
CA GLN A 27 -18.77 21.54 19.98
C GLN A 27 -19.81 20.57 20.56
N SER A 28 -20.54 19.82 19.73
CA SER A 28 -21.54 18.84 20.20
C SER A 28 -20.91 17.55 20.73
N ILE A 29 -19.67 17.26 20.31
CA ILE A 29 -18.93 16.04 20.67
C ILE A 29 -17.56 16.32 21.28
N ASP A 30 -17.24 17.60 21.53
CA ASP A 30 -15.96 18.09 22.03
C ASP A 30 -14.75 17.48 21.28
N ALA A 31 -14.83 17.42 19.96
CA ALA A 31 -13.81 16.79 19.12
C ALA A 31 -13.64 17.48 17.77
N TYR A 32 -12.43 17.41 17.21
CA TYR A 32 -12.17 17.90 15.86
C TYR A 32 -12.60 16.88 14.79
N ARG A 33 -13.37 17.34 13.80
CA ARG A 33 -13.77 16.59 12.61
C ARG A 33 -12.99 17.06 11.38
N MET A 34 -12.63 16.11 10.52
CA MET A 34 -11.96 16.38 9.24
C MET A 34 -12.92 16.09 8.09
N PHE A 35 -13.17 17.06 7.21
CA PHE A 35 -14.08 16.90 6.08
C PHE A 35 -13.33 17.10 4.76
N PRO A 36 -13.30 16.10 3.87
CA PRO A 36 -12.86 16.29 2.49
C PRO A 36 -13.84 17.23 1.77
N LYS A 37 -13.34 18.37 1.29
CA LYS A 37 -14.11 19.35 0.52
C LYS A 37 -13.87 19.13 -0.97
N ASP A 38 -14.95 19.09 -1.75
CA ASP A 38 -14.86 19.13 -3.21
C ASP A 38 -14.39 20.53 -3.63
N LEU A 39 -13.34 20.57 -4.45
CA LEU A 39 -12.76 21.82 -4.94
C LEU A 39 -13.71 22.40 -6.00
N ASN A 40 -14.37 23.52 -5.68
CA ASN A 40 -15.11 24.31 -6.66
C ASN A 40 -14.13 25.28 -7.32
N ALA A 41 -13.80 25.03 -8.58
CA ALA A 41 -12.78 25.74 -9.35
C ALA A 41 -12.96 27.27 -9.43
N GLU A 42 -14.18 27.79 -9.22
CA GLU A 42 -14.43 29.24 -9.33
C GLU A 42 -14.14 30.05 -8.06
N HIS A 43 -14.08 29.40 -6.87
CA HIS A 43 -13.97 30.12 -5.59
C HIS A 43 -12.69 29.81 -4.78
N ASP A 44 -12.00 28.71 -5.07
CA ASP A 44 -10.87 28.23 -4.27
C ASP A 44 -9.49 28.46 -4.94
N GLU A 45 -9.41 29.15 -6.08
CA GLU A 45 -8.14 29.43 -6.79
C GLU A 45 -7.19 30.36 -6.00
N ASN A 46 -7.74 31.31 -5.23
CA ASN A 46 -6.95 32.39 -4.61
C ASN A 46 -6.52 32.17 -3.15
N PHE A 47 -6.76 30.99 -2.55
CA PHE A 47 -6.45 30.78 -1.12
C PHE A 47 -5.34 29.76 -0.84
N TRP A 48 -4.81 29.09 -1.87
CA TRP A 48 -3.75 28.08 -1.72
C TRP A 48 -2.34 28.68 -1.67
N ALA A 49 -2.12 29.89 -2.20
CA ALA A 49 -0.80 30.50 -2.27
C ALA A 49 -0.33 31.09 -0.92
N ASP A 50 -1.23 31.69 -0.15
CA ASP A 50 -0.82 32.61 0.92
C ASP A 50 -0.49 31.93 2.27
N GLN A 51 -0.94 30.70 2.51
CA GLN A 51 -0.79 30.07 3.84
C GLN A 51 0.28 28.97 3.93
N HIS A 52 0.74 28.42 2.80
CA HIS A 52 1.67 27.29 2.79
C HIS A 52 2.83 27.39 1.78
N GLY A 53 2.87 28.42 0.92
CA GLY A 53 4.03 28.72 0.07
C GLY A 53 4.41 27.64 -0.95
N LEU A 54 3.45 26.84 -1.42
CA LEU A 54 3.66 25.82 -2.46
C LEU A 54 2.84 26.19 -3.69
N ASP A 55 3.49 26.28 -4.85
CA ASP A 55 2.87 26.68 -6.11
C ASP A 55 2.06 25.50 -6.70
N LEU A 56 1.01 25.82 -7.47
CA LEU A 56 0.03 24.89 -8.03
C LEU A 56 0.68 23.80 -8.93
N GLY A 57 1.89 24.07 -9.43
CA GLY A 57 2.72 23.11 -10.17
C GLY A 57 3.44 22.05 -9.31
N ASP A 58 3.60 22.29 -8.01
CA ASP A 58 4.36 21.39 -7.12
C ASP A 58 3.62 20.08 -6.83
N HIS A 59 2.29 20.09 -6.93
CA HIS A 59 1.47 18.89 -6.76
C HIS A 59 1.73 17.83 -7.86
N LEU A 60 2.10 18.27 -9.07
CA LEU A 60 2.51 17.39 -10.18
C LEU A 60 3.97 16.90 -10.04
N LEU A 61 4.82 17.67 -9.34
CA LEU A 61 6.21 17.28 -9.08
C LEU A 61 6.33 16.18 -8.02
N ILE A 62 5.36 16.02 -7.10
CA ILE A 62 5.36 14.91 -6.13
C ILE A 62 5.25 13.55 -6.83
N SER A 63 4.47 13.46 -7.91
CA SER A 63 4.31 12.21 -8.67
C SER A 63 5.56 11.81 -9.47
N LYS A 64 6.33 12.78 -9.99
CA LYS A 64 7.57 12.51 -10.74
C LYS A 64 8.80 12.40 -9.83
N SER A 65 8.86 13.19 -8.76
CA SER A 65 9.90 13.16 -7.73
C SER A 65 10.04 11.78 -7.07
N ILE A 66 8.95 11.03 -6.87
CA ILE A 66 9.02 9.68 -6.27
C ILE A 66 9.76 8.68 -7.17
N HIS A 67 9.76 8.88 -8.49
CA HIS A 67 10.46 8.02 -9.44
C HIS A 67 11.89 8.47 -9.74
N GLU A 68 12.20 9.76 -9.63
CA GLU A 68 13.53 10.32 -9.97
C GLU A 68 14.41 10.66 -8.75
N ALA A 69 13.84 10.88 -7.56
CA ALA A 69 14.61 11.15 -6.35
C ALA A 69 15.14 9.84 -5.76
N GLY A 70 16.30 9.41 -6.26
CA GLY A 70 17.12 8.39 -5.60
C GLY A 70 17.32 8.71 -4.12
N ASP A 71 17.01 7.74 -3.27
CA ASP A 71 17.34 7.51 -1.84
C ASP A 71 17.19 8.66 -0.81
N SER A 72 16.82 9.88 -1.21
CA SER A 72 17.00 11.08 -0.37
C SER A 72 15.71 11.59 0.29
N VAL A 73 14.53 11.07 -0.06
CA VAL A 73 13.25 11.42 0.60
C VAL A 73 12.76 10.25 1.46
N LYS A 74 13.21 10.20 2.71
CA LYS A 74 12.71 9.24 3.71
C LYS A 74 11.33 9.69 4.21
N ILE A 75 10.26 9.35 3.48
CA ILE A 75 8.92 9.20 4.08
C ILE A 75 9.12 8.35 5.35
N PRO A 76 8.51 8.65 6.53
CA PRO A 76 8.68 7.82 7.72
C PRO A 76 8.12 6.43 7.44
N ALA A 77 8.98 5.58 6.88
CA ALA A 77 8.72 4.21 6.57
C ALA A 77 8.44 3.57 7.91
N ARG A 78 7.29 2.91 8.04
CA ARG A 78 7.19 1.82 9.00
C ARG A 78 8.46 0.97 8.79
N PRO A 79 9.22 0.63 9.84
CA PRO A 79 10.51 -0.04 9.68
C PRO A 79 10.32 -1.16 8.66
N ALA A 80 11.11 -1.10 7.58
CA ALA A 80 10.92 -1.96 6.41
C ALA A 80 10.98 -3.42 6.87
N LYS A 81 9.80 -3.99 7.14
CA LYS A 81 9.72 -5.36 7.63
C LYS A 81 10.09 -6.24 6.46
N VAL A 82 11.18 -6.98 6.60
CA VAL A 82 11.60 -7.97 5.64
C VAL A 82 10.40 -8.91 5.37
N PRO A 83 9.91 -8.99 4.12
CA PRO A 83 8.79 -9.85 3.77
C PRO A 83 9.21 -11.31 3.90
N ARG A 84 8.23 -12.21 3.93
CA ARG A 84 8.54 -13.65 3.96
C ARG A 84 9.08 -14.07 2.59
N PRO A 85 10.02 -15.03 2.53
CA PRO A 85 10.33 -15.66 1.25
C PRO A 85 9.08 -16.34 0.68
N PRO A 86 8.82 -16.22 -0.63
CA PRO A 86 7.66 -16.81 -1.26
C PRO A 86 7.78 -18.34 -1.27
N ASN A 87 6.66 -19.05 -1.07
CA ASN A 87 6.60 -20.50 -1.27
C ASN A 87 6.30 -20.83 -2.74
N CYS A 88 6.36 -22.12 -3.10
CA CYS A 88 6.15 -22.59 -4.47
C CYS A 88 4.80 -22.15 -5.06
N PHE A 89 3.71 -22.22 -4.30
CA PHE A 89 2.39 -21.77 -4.76
C PHE A 89 2.32 -20.24 -4.97
N ILE A 90 2.99 -19.44 -4.13
CA ILE A 90 3.03 -17.99 -4.30
C ILE A 90 3.78 -17.62 -5.59
N LEU A 91 4.87 -18.32 -5.91
CA LEU A 91 5.60 -18.15 -7.17
C LEU A 91 4.74 -18.55 -8.37
N TYR A 92 4.08 -19.71 -8.30
CA TYR A 92 3.14 -20.17 -9.31
C TYR A 92 2.01 -19.15 -9.55
N ARG A 93 1.42 -18.64 -8.46
CA ARG A 93 0.39 -17.59 -8.53
C ARG A 93 0.93 -16.33 -9.18
N GLN A 94 2.12 -15.87 -8.82
CA GLN A 94 2.72 -14.67 -9.42
C GLN A 94 2.89 -14.82 -10.93
N ALA A 95 3.35 -15.99 -11.40
CA ALA A 95 3.48 -16.28 -12.82
C ALA A 95 2.14 -16.33 -13.56
N ASN A 96 1.09 -16.89 -12.95
CA ASN A 96 -0.19 -17.17 -13.63
C ASN A 96 -1.32 -16.16 -13.33
N HIS A 97 -1.13 -15.24 -12.39
CA HIS A 97 -2.19 -14.35 -11.92
C HIS A 97 -2.76 -13.46 -13.02
N HIS A 98 -1.88 -12.85 -13.82
CA HIS A 98 -2.29 -11.96 -14.91
C HIS A 98 -3.12 -12.73 -15.94
N LEU A 99 -2.70 -13.93 -16.34
CA LEU A 99 -3.46 -14.80 -17.26
C LEU A 99 -4.90 -15.06 -16.80
N VAL A 100 -5.09 -15.33 -15.50
CA VAL A 100 -6.44 -15.56 -14.95
C VAL A 100 -7.24 -14.27 -14.87
N LYS A 101 -6.60 -13.16 -14.50
CA LYS A 101 -7.24 -11.84 -14.40
C LYS A 101 -7.69 -11.33 -15.77
N ASP A 102 -6.86 -11.50 -16.79
CA ASP A 102 -7.12 -11.03 -18.15
C ASP A 102 -8.20 -11.88 -18.82
N ALA A 103 -8.22 -13.18 -18.55
CA ALA A 103 -9.29 -14.08 -19.00
C ALA A 103 -10.64 -13.84 -18.28
N ASN A 104 -10.62 -13.25 -17.08
CA ASN A 104 -11.81 -13.04 -16.26
C ASN A 104 -11.83 -11.60 -15.70
N PRO A 105 -12.07 -10.59 -16.56
CA PRO A 105 -12.11 -9.21 -16.13
C PRO A 105 -13.26 -9.01 -15.12
N GLY A 106 -12.97 -8.32 -14.01
CA GLY A 106 -13.95 -8.05 -12.95
C GLY A 106 -14.05 -9.12 -11.85
N VAL A 107 -13.33 -10.24 -11.97
CA VAL A 107 -13.28 -11.26 -10.92
C VAL A 107 -12.42 -10.79 -9.74
N SER A 108 -12.91 -11.03 -8.52
CA SER A 108 -12.20 -10.70 -7.28
C SER A 108 -10.93 -11.54 -7.10
N ASN A 109 -9.91 -10.95 -6.47
CA ASN A 109 -8.67 -11.65 -6.11
C ASN A 109 -8.90 -12.94 -5.30
N ASN A 110 -9.98 -13.00 -4.51
CA ASN A 110 -10.35 -14.19 -3.76
C ASN A 110 -10.69 -15.35 -4.70
N GLU A 111 -11.46 -15.06 -5.75
CA GLU A 111 -11.87 -16.06 -6.73
C GLU A 111 -10.72 -16.45 -7.65
N ILE A 112 -9.87 -15.50 -8.06
CA ILE A 112 -8.61 -15.79 -8.77
C ILE A 112 -7.75 -16.75 -7.94
N SER A 113 -7.69 -16.57 -6.63
CA SER A 113 -6.93 -17.46 -5.73
C SER A 113 -7.53 -18.86 -5.66
N ARG A 114 -8.87 -18.99 -5.72
CA ARG A 114 -9.54 -20.30 -5.81
C ARG A 114 -9.24 -21.01 -7.13
N ILE A 115 -9.35 -20.30 -8.25
CA ILE A 115 -9.04 -20.83 -9.59
C ILE A 115 -7.58 -21.31 -9.66
N LEU A 116 -6.63 -20.48 -9.23
CA LEU A 116 -5.21 -20.84 -9.24
C LEU A 116 -4.88 -21.98 -8.28
N GLY A 117 -5.57 -22.07 -7.13
CA GLY A 117 -5.44 -23.20 -6.21
C GLY A 117 -5.87 -24.52 -6.86
N ALA A 118 -6.99 -24.51 -7.60
CA ALA A 118 -7.44 -25.69 -8.34
C ALA A 118 -6.47 -26.06 -9.48
N ARG A 119 -5.96 -25.07 -10.23
CA ARG A 119 -4.95 -25.30 -11.28
C ARG A 119 -3.68 -25.90 -10.72
N TRP A 120 -3.15 -25.35 -9.63
CA TRP A 120 -1.95 -25.86 -8.97
C TRP A 120 -2.08 -27.32 -8.53
N ASN A 121 -3.26 -27.73 -8.02
CA ASN A 121 -3.49 -29.11 -7.61
C ASN A 121 -3.53 -30.08 -8.81
N ASN A 122 -3.95 -29.60 -9.98
CA ASN A 122 -4.03 -30.36 -11.22
C ASN A 122 -2.79 -30.18 -12.11
N GLU A 123 -1.80 -29.41 -11.65
CA GLU A 123 -0.59 -29.11 -12.40
C GLU A 123 0.33 -30.32 -12.49
N SER A 124 1.13 -30.40 -13.56
CA SER A 124 2.04 -31.52 -13.77
C SER A 124 3.07 -31.63 -12.62
N PRO A 125 3.48 -32.85 -12.24
CA PRO A 125 4.45 -33.04 -11.15
C PRO A 125 5.79 -32.34 -11.44
N GLU A 126 6.21 -32.29 -12.71
CA GLU A 126 7.44 -31.63 -13.15
C GLU A 126 7.39 -30.12 -12.89
N VAL A 127 6.28 -29.47 -13.24
CA VAL A 127 6.09 -28.04 -13.00
C VAL A 127 6.04 -27.76 -11.49
N ARG A 128 5.35 -28.61 -10.73
CA ARG A 128 5.30 -28.48 -9.27
C ARG A 128 6.68 -28.61 -8.62
N GLU A 129 7.51 -29.52 -9.13
CA GLU A 129 8.88 -29.71 -8.70
C GLU A 129 9.75 -28.48 -9.03
N GLN A 130 9.64 -27.93 -10.25
CA GLN A 130 10.36 -26.69 -10.64
C GLN A 130 10.06 -25.52 -9.70
N PHE A 131 8.79 -25.27 -9.40
CA PHE A 131 8.42 -24.20 -8.46
C PHE A 131 8.83 -24.50 -7.02
N THR A 132 8.94 -25.79 -6.65
CA THR A 132 9.45 -26.20 -5.34
C THR A 132 10.95 -25.91 -5.22
N HIS A 133 11.73 -26.29 -6.23
CA HIS A 133 13.16 -25.97 -6.29
C HIS A 133 13.41 -24.47 -6.24
N LEU A 134 12.68 -23.69 -7.05
CA LEU A 134 12.81 -22.23 -7.07
C LEU A 134 12.45 -21.60 -5.72
N ALA A 135 11.43 -22.10 -5.04
CA ALA A 135 11.07 -21.62 -3.70
C ALA A 135 12.17 -21.93 -2.67
N ASP A 136 12.80 -23.10 -2.75
CA ASP A 136 13.91 -23.47 -1.88
C ASP A 136 15.16 -22.62 -2.14
N GLU A 137 15.46 -22.31 -3.40
CA GLU A 137 16.53 -21.38 -3.78
C GLU A 137 16.28 -19.98 -3.21
N LEU A 138 15.09 -19.42 -3.42
CA LEU A 138 14.74 -18.10 -2.89
C LEU A 138 14.72 -18.08 -1.36
N LYS A 139 14.34 -19.18 -0.71
CA LYS A 139 14.43 -19.32 0.74
C LYS A 139 15.88 -19.32 1.23
N LYS A 140 16.78 -20.03 0.54
CA LYS A 140 18.23 -20.03 0.85
C LYS A 140 18.83 -18.65 0.66
N GLU A 141 18.56 -18.00 -0.49
CA GLU A 141 19.02 -16.65 -0.75
C GLU A 141 18.52 -15.66 0.29
N HIS A 142 17.24 -15.77 0.69
CA HIS A 142 16.66 -14.93 1.72
C HIS A 142 17.37 -15.14 3.07
N ALA A 143 17.71 -16.38 3.44
CA ALA A 143 18.44 -16.67 4.67
C ALA A 143 19.86 -16.08 4.64
N ILE A 144 20.52 -16.06 3.48
CA ILE A 144 21.85 -15.44 3.31
C ILE A 144 21.74 -13.91 3.39
N LYS A 145 20.76 -13.31 2.70
CA LYS A 145 20.53 -11.85 2.66
C LYS A 145 20.04 -11.30 4.00
N HIS A 146 19.33 -12.11 4.77
CA HIS A 146 18.73 -11.74 6.05
C HIS A 146 18.99 -12.83 7.11
N PRO A 147 20.22 -12.93 7.64
CA PRO A 147 20.59 -13.97 8.62
C PRO A 147 19.81 -13.81 9.94
N ASP A 148 19.48 -12.58 10.33
CA ASP A 148 18.71 -12.28 11.55
C ASP A 148 17.18 -12.35 11.34
N TYR A 149 16.72 -12.78 10.15
CA TYR A 149 15.29 -12.87 9.89
C TYR A 149 14.64 -13.99 10.70
N GLN A 150 13.68 -13.62 11.54
CA GLN A 150 12.84 -14.58 12.26
C GLN A 150 11.36 -14.38 11.94
N TYR A 151 10.67 -15.48 11.66
CA TYR A 151 9.23 -15.45 11.45
C TYR A 151 8.48 -15.22 12.77
N ALA A 152 8.02 -13.98 12.98
CA ALA A 152 7.16 -13.61 14.09
C ALA A 152 5.70 -13.36 13.62
N PRO A 153 4.81 -14.36 13.70
CA PRO A 153 3.38 -14.15 13.44
C PRO A 153 2.76 -13.21 14.47
N ARG A 154 1.82 -12.37 14.00
CA ARG A 154 1.00 -11.51 14.88
C ARG A 154 0.07 -12.36 15.73
N ARG A 155 -0.07 -12.04 17.02
CA ARG A 155 -1.01 -12.73 17.91
C ARG A 155 -2.46 -12.40 17.48
N PRO A 156 -3.43 -13.33 17.61
CA PRO A 156 -4.82 -13.07 17.25
C PRO A 156 -5.42 -11.82 17.92
N SER A 157 -5.04 -11.54 19.17
CA SER A 157 -5.45 -10.35 19.93
C SER A 157 -4.96 -9.01 19.34
N GLU A 158 -3.92 -9.02 18.50
CA GLU A 158 -3.33 -7.83 17.86
C GLU A 158 -3.86 -7.62 16.42
N ARG A 159 -4.79 -8.48 15.97
CA ARG A 159 -5.44 -8.32 14.67
C ARG A 159 -6.49 -7.24 14.80
N LYS A 160 -6.12 -5.98 14.51
CA LYS A 160 -7.11 -4.96 14.14
C LYS A 160 -7.94 -5.52 12.99
N ARG A 161 -9.23 -5.71 13.21
CA ARG A 161 -10.17 -6.08 12.16
C ARG A 161 -10.07 -5.01 11.08
N ARG A 162 -10.00 -5.42 9.82
CA ARG A 162 -10.17 -4.49 8.70
C ARG A 162 -11.63 -4.04 8.78
N THR A 163 -11.86 -2.84 9.31
CA THR A 163 -13.09 -2.07 9.14
C THR A 163 -13.16 -1.54 7.73
#